data_AF-A0A536ZML9-F1
#
_entry.id   AF-A0A536ZML9-F1
#
_cell.length_a   1.000
_cell.length_b   1.000
_cell.length_c   1.000
_cell.angle_alpha   90.00
_cell.angle_beta   90.00
_cell.angle_gamma   90.00
#
_symmetry.space_group_name_H-M   'P 1'
#
loop_
_entity.id
_entity.type
_entity.pdbx_description
1 polymer ?
#
loop_
_entity_poly.entity_id
_entity_poly.type
_entity_poly.pdbx_seq_one_letter_code
_entity_poly.pdbx_strand_id
1 'polypeptide(L)' 'IEWRALTVALIDELAPRVRARLAAPALPLACILEGGTWAAGRELAAKLRAGNPPLSIDSDGTVF' A
#
# COMPACT_ATOMS: atom_id res chain seq x y z
N ILE A 1 -2.70 -14.37 6.12
CA ILE A 1 -2.45 -14.48 4.66
C ILE A 1 -3.47 -13.69 3.84
N GLU A 2 -4.77 -13.81 4.11
CA GLU A 2 -5.86 -13.18 3.34
C GLU A 2 -5.78 -11.64 3.24
N TRP A 3 -5.34 -10.98 4.31
CA TRP A 3 -5.19 -9.52 4.35
C TRP A 3 -4.11 -8.98 3.39
N ARG A 4 -3.07 -9.75 3.08
CA ARG A 4 -2.01 -9.34 2.13
C ARG A 4 -2.48 -9.45 0.68
N ALA A 5 -3.32 -10.45 0.38
CA ALA A 5 -3.93 -10.61 -0.94
C ALA A 5 -4.89 -9.46 -1.27
N LEU A 6 -5.59 -8.93 -0.25
CA LEU A 6 -6.49 -7.78 -0.41
C LEU A 6 -5.75 -6.52 -0.89
N THR A 7 -4.56 -6.26 -0.36
CA THR A 7 -3.73 -5.11 -0.77
C THR A 7 -3.30 -5.21 -2.24
N VAL A 8 -2.96 -6.41 -2.71
CA VAL A 8 -2.56 -6.64 -4.11
C VAL A 8 -3.75 -6.43 -5.04
N ALA A 9 -4.93 -6.98 -4.70
CA ALA A 9 -6.14 -6.80 -5.49
C ALA A 9 -6.58 -5.33 -5.59
N LEU A 10 -6.49 -4.57 -4.49
CA LEU A 10 -6.81 -3.13 -4.50
C LEU A 10 -5.80 -2.30 -5.32
N ILE A 11 -4.53 -2.71 -5.35
CA ILE A 11 -3.50 -1.99 -6.11
C ILE A 11 -3.61 -2.23 -7.61
N ASP A 12 -4.08 -3.41 -8.04
CA ASP A 12 -4.31 -3.69 -9.45
C ASP A 12 -5.38 -2.74 -10.04
N GLU A 13 -6.42 -2.44 -9.27
CA GLU A 13 -7.42 -1.42 -9.60
C GLU A 13 -6.86 0.02 -9.57
N LEU A 14 -5.96 0.33 -8.65
CA LEU A 14 -5.35 1.67 -8.57
C LEU A 14 -4.32 1.94 -9.67
N ALA A 15 -3.64 0.90 -10.16
CA ALA A 15 -2.57 1.02 -11.15
C ALA A 15 -2.97 1.82 -12.41
N PRO A 16 -4.09 1.54 -13.10
CA PRO A 16 -4.49 2.34 -14.27
C PRO A 16 -4.76 3.81 -13.93
N ARG A 17 -5.34 4.07 -12.74
CA ARG A 17 -5.65 5.44 -12.27
C ARG A 17 -4.37 6.23 -12.01
N VAL A 18 -3.36 5.59 -11.38
CA VAL A 18 -2.04 6.20 -11.13
C VAL A 18 -1.31 6.49 -12.44
N ARG A 19 -1.28 5.54 -13.37
CA ARG A 19 -0.65 5.73 -14.70
C ARG A 19 -1.28 6.89 -15.46
N ALA A 20 -2.61 7.00 -15.45
CA ALA A 20 -3.32 8.11 -16.07
C ALA A 20 -2.98 9.45 -15.41
N ARG A 21 -2.97 9.51 -14.07
CA ARG A 21 -2.66 10.72 -13.30
C ARG A 21 -1.24 11.24 -13.55
N LEU A 22 -0.29 10.33 -13.76
CA LEU A 22 1.13 10.62 -13.98
C LEU A 22 1.52 10.68 -15.47
N ALA A 23 0.57 10.47 -16.40
CA ALA A 23 0.83 10.32 -17.83
C ALA A 23 1.95 9.28 -18.13
N ALA A 24 2.01 8.21 -17.33
CA ALA A 24 3.08 7.21 -17.36
C ALA A 24 2.51 5.80 -17.66
N PRO A 25 2.06 5.53 -18.89
CA PRO A 25 1.39 4.28 -19.24
C PRO A 25 2.29 3.04 -19.08
N ALA A 26 3.62 3.20 -19.10
CA ALA A 26 4.59 2.12 -18.94
C ALA A 26 5.03 1.87 -17.48
N LEU A 27 4.58 2.68 -16.50
CA LEU A 27 5.03 2.60 -15.10
C LEU A 27 4.76 1.22 -14.48
N PRO A 28 5.77 0.38 -14.16
CA PRO A 28 5.54 -0.99 -13.71
C PRO A 28 4.68 -1.09 -12.43
N LEU A 29 3.88 -2.14 -12.32
CA LEU A 29 3.05 -2.40 -11.14
C LEU A 29 3.91 -2.48 -9.86
N ALA A 30 5.12 -3.04 -9.96
CA ALA A 30 6.08 -3.12 -8.86
C ALA A 30 6.44 -1.73 -8.29
N CYS A 31 6.63 -0.72 -9.14
CA CYS A 31 6.93 0.64 -8.70
C CYS A 31 5.72 1.29 -7.99
N ILE A 32 4.50 0.98 -8.45
CA ILE A 32 3.26 1.46 -7.82
C ILE A 32 3.07 0.79 -6.46
N LEU A 33 3.35 -0.51 -6.36
CA LEU A 33 3.33 -1.27 -5.10
C LEU A 33 4.33 -0.68 -4.10
N GLU A 34 5.60 -0.53 -4.49
CA GLU A 34 6.66 -0.02 -3.63
C GLU A 34 6.40 1.44 -3.20
N GLY A 35 6.16 2.33 -4.16
CA GLY A 35 5.89 3.75 -3.87
C GLY A 35 4.61 3.96 -3.07
N GLY A 36 3.56 3.21 -3.37
CA GLY A 36 2.25 3.32 -2.71
C GLY A 36 2.23 2.72 -1.31
N THR A 37 2.66 1.46 -1.15
CA THR A 37 2.55 0.76 0.14
C THR A 37 3.66 1.08 1.11
N TRP A 38 4.84 1.48 0.62
CA TRP A 38 5.98 1.74 1.49
C TRP A 38 6.21 3.23 1.73
N ALA A 39 6.60 3.98 0.71
CA ALA A 39 6.94 5.40 0.87
C ALA A 39 5.69 6.23 1.24
N ALA A 40 4.67 6.22 0.37
CA ALA A 40 3.42 6.95 0.62
C ALA A 40 2.67 6.38 1.83
N GLY A 41 2.67 5.05 2.01
CA GLY A 41 2.06 4.39 3.17
C GLY A 41 2.65 4.86 4.51
N ARG A 42 3.98 4.98 4.62
CA ARG A 42 4.65 5.49 5.82
C ARG A 42 4.42 6.97 6.04
N GLU A 43 4.46 7.78 4.98
CA GLU A 43 4.17 9.20 5.06
C GLU A 43 2.74 9.46 5.58
N LEU A 44 1.75 8.73 5.04
CA LEU A 44 0.37 8.80 5.50
C LEU A 44 0.20 8.28 6.92
N ALA A 45 0.93 7.22 7.30
CA ALA A 45 0.92 6.73 8.68
C ALA A 45 1.45 7.79 9.66
N ALA A 46 2.57 8.45 9.33
CA ALA A 46 3.13 9.52 10.13
C ALA A 46 2.14 10.68 10.29
N LYS A 47 1.52 11.12 9.19
CA LYS A 47 0.57 12.25 9.19
C LYS A 47 -0.74 11.96 9.91
N LEU A 48 -1.32 10.77 9.71
CA LEU A 48 -2.69 10.47 10.13
C LEU A 48 -2.78 9.64 11.42
N ARG A 49 -1.72 8.91 11.77
CA ARG A 49 -1.74 7.88 12.82
C ARG A 49 -0.50 7.90 13.71
N ALA A 50 0.28 8.99 13.70
CA ALA A 50 1.55 9.09 14.43
C ALA A 50 2.50 7.91 14.14
N GLY A 51 2.46 7.39 12.91
CA GLY A 51 3.26 6.25 12.46
C GLY A 51 2.66 4.87 12.75
N ASN A 52 1.56 4.78 13.51
CA ASN A 52 0.92 3.51 13.82
C ASN A 52 0.22 2.90 12.60
N PRO A 53 0.16 1.56 12.48
CA PRO A 53 -0.56 0.90 11.40
C PRO A 53 -2.06 1.26 11.39
N PRO A 54 -2.75 1.12 10.24
CA PRO A 54 -4.17 1.44 10.12
C PRO A 54 -5.09 0.46 10.87
N LEU A 55 -4.54 -0.67 11.32
CA LEU A 55 -5.24 -1.70 12.07
C LEU A 55 -4.41 -2.04 13.31
N SER A 56 -5.02 -1.93 14.49
CA SER A 56 -4.47 -2.51 15.71
C SER A 56 -4.80 -4.00 15.70
N ILE A 57 -3.78 -4.83 15.54
CA ILE A 57 -3.92 -6.29 15.63
C ILE A 57 -3.56 -6.67 17.06
N ASP A 58 -4.51 -7.25 17.78
CA ASP A 58 -4.21 -7.95 19.03
C ASP A 58 -3.53 -9.27 18.65
N SER A 59 -2.23 -9.37 18.93
CA SER A 59 -1.37 -10.46 18.50
C SER A 59 -0.48 -10.88 19.65
N ASP A 60 -0.42 -12.18 19.91
CA ASP A 60 0.43 -12.81 20.91
C ASP A 60 1.90 -12.92 20.49
N GLY A 61 2.28 -12.30 19.35
CA GLY A 61 3.64 -12.27 18.84
C GLY A 61 3.99 -13.41 17.89
N THR A 62 3.05 -14.30 17.56
CA THR A 62 3.27 -15.36 16.56
C THR A 62 2.86 -14.93 15.16
N VAL A 63 3.56 -13.96 14.55
CA VAL A 63 3.22 -13.53 13.18
C VAL A 63 4.47 -13.32 12.31
N PHE A 64 4.59 -14.16 11.27
CA PHE A 64 5.41 -13.93 10.08
C PHE A 64 4.72 -12.98 9.09
#